data_AF-A0A9W3STU7-F1
#
_entry.id   AF-A0A9W3STU7-F1
#
_cell.length_a   1.000
_cell.length_b   1.000
_cell.length_c   1.000
_cell.angle_alpha   90.00
_cell.angle_beta   90.00
_cell.angle_gamma   90.00
#
_symmetry.space_group_name_H-M   'P 1'
#
loop_
_entity.id
_entity.type
_entity.pdbx_description
1 polymer ?
#
loop_
_entity_poly.entity_id
_entity_poly.type
_entity_poly.pdbx_seq_one_letter_code
_entity_poly.pdbx_strand_id
1 'polypeptide(L)'
;MIDTVIGTHFIDKKLQPSTEYSYTVKAIDAAGNVSKESTALTVKTTVEIPDTEAPTQPKGLHSMGTTASSVDLMWSPSDDNIGVDHYDIYRETEGSMKKIATSNTTSYMDKNLLANTTYKYVVKAVDVAGNESVQSDIFTITTKTESASYEAWDAKKAYKKGDRVLHEGKVYEAVQSYQGNGDPNWIYALSLWKTV
;
A
#
# COMPACT_ATOMS: atom_id res chain seq x y z
N MET A 1 20.68 -26.36 -35.51
CA MET A 1 21.25 -25.01 -35.45
C MET A 1 20.36 -24.22 -34.50
N ILE A 2 20.88 -23.79 -33.36
CA ILE A 2 20.09 -23.08 -32.33
C ILE A 2 20.14 -21.57 -32.50
N ASP A 3 21.24 -21.01 -33.03
CA ASP A 3 21.36 -19.60 -33.42
C ASP A 3 22.63 -19.33 -34.27
N THR A 4 22.76 -18.13 -34.83
CA THR A 4 23.97 -17.59 -35.48
C THR A 4 24.30 -16.21 -34.90
N VAL A 5 25.51 -16.04 -34.35
CA VAL A 5 25.93 -14.79 -33.69
C VAL A 5 27.13 -14.15 -34.38
N ILE A 6 27.19 -12.81 -34.40
CA ILE A 6 28.37 -12.05 -34.84
C ILE A 6 29.25 -11.82 -33.61
N GLY A 7 30.06 -12.82 -33.24
CA GLY A 7 30.93 -12.75 -32.06
C GLY A 7 31.30 -14.13 -31.52
N THR A 8 32.04 -14.16 -30.40
CA THR A 8 32.52 -15.38 -29.75
C THR A 8 31.70 -15.75 -28.50
N HIS A 9 30.48 -15.21 -28.37
CA HIS A 9 29.63 -15.37 -27.20
C HIS A 9 28.18 -15.60 -27.60
N PHE A 10 27.53 -16.56 -26.95
CA PHE A 10 26.14 -16.92 -27.12
C PHE A 10 25.55 -17.36 -25.77
N ILE A 11 24.31 -16.93 -25.48
CA ILE A 11 23.57 -17.36 -24.29
C ILE A 11 22.35 -18.13 -24.75
N ASP A 12 22.30 -19.42 -24.43
CA ASP A 12 21.10 -20.23 -24.60
C ASP A 12 20.16 -20.03 -23.40
N LYS A 13 18.99 -19.42 -23.65
CA LYS A 13 18.01 -19.07 -22.60
C LYS A 13 16.87 -20.08 -22.47
N LYS A 14 16.83 -21.13 -23.29
CA LYS A 14 15.67 -22.05 -23.37
C LYS A 14 16.04 -23.47 -22.89
N LEU A 15 16.75 -23.54 -21.77
CA LEU A 15 17.23 -24.78 -21.19
C LEU A 15 16.39 -25.22 -20.00
N GLN A 16 16.32 -26.52 -19.79
CA GLN A 16 15.72 -27.13 -18.60
C GLN A 16 16.77 -27.25 -17.50
N PRO A 17 16.41 -27.11 -16.21
CA PRO A 17 17.33 -27.30 -15.09
C PRO A 17 17.78 -28.77 -14.98
N SER A 18 18.93 -28.98 -14.33
CA SER A 18 19.54 -30.31 -14.13
C SER A 18 19.62 -31.19 -15.40
N THR A 19 19.72 -30.57 -16.56
CA THR A 19 19.71 -31.25 -17.86
C THR A 19 21.07 -31.08 -18.52
N GLU A 20 21.59 -32.18 -19.05
CA GLU A 20 22.85 -32.18 -19.79
C GLU A 20 22.60 -31.74 -21.23
N TYR A 21 23.37 -30.77 -21.69
CA TYR A 21 23.36 -30.27 -23.06
C TYR A 21 24.76 -30.39 -23.66
N SER A 22 24.80 -30.65 -24.97
CA SER A 22 26.03 -30.74 -25.74
C SER A 22 26.02 -29.70 -26.85
N TYR A 23 27.05 -28.84 -26.87
CA TYR A 23 27.15 -27.72 -27.81
C TYR A 23 28.34 -27.90 -28.74
N THR A 24 28.11 -27.67 -30.04
CA THR A 24 29.15 -27.49 -31.04
C THR A 24 28.95 -26.15 -31.76
N VAL A 25 30.04 -25.55 -32.24
CA VAL A 25 30.00 -24.32 -33.03
C VAL A 25 30.64 -24.52 -34.41
N LYS A 26 30.14 -23.81 -35.41
CA LYS A 26 30.73 -23.68 -36.75
C LYS A 26 30.97 -22.21 -37.03
N ALA A 27 32.07 -21.90 -37.72
CA ALA A 27 32.34 -20.57 -38.25
C ALA A 27 31.83 -20.45 -39.68
N ILE A 28 31.30 -19.28 -40.05
CA ILE A 28 30.87 -18.96 -41.41
C ILE A 28 31.64 -17.72 -41.86
N ASP A 29 32.32 -17.78 -43.01
CA ASP A 29 33.03 -16.62 -43.56
C ASP A 29 32.10 -15.69 -44.38
N ALA A 30 32.64 -14.56 -44.87
CA ALA A 30 31.86 -13.58 -45.63
C ALA A 30 31.36 -14.11 -46.99
N ALA A 31 31.97 -15.17 -47.53
CA ALA A 31 31.54 -15.83 -48.77
C ALA A 31 30.52 -16.96 -48.51
N GLY A 32 30.19 -17.22 -47.24
CA GLY A 32 29.25 -18.28 -46.84
C GLY A 32 29.90 -19.66 -46.66
N ASN A 33 31.22 -19.76 -46.66
CA ASN A 33 31.90 -21.04 -46.40
C ASN A 33 31.78 -21.41 -44.92
N VAL A 34 31.47 -22.68 -44.63
CA VAL A 34 31.22 -23.17 -43.27
C VAL A 34 32.35 -24.10 -42.82
N SER A 35 32.86 -23.91 -41.60
CA SER A 35 33.89 -24.76 -41.01
C SER A 35 33.36 -26.15 -40.59
N LYS A 36 34.28 -27.05 -40.22
CA LYS A 36 33.94 -28.22 -39.41
C LYS A 36 33.43 -27.79 -38.02
N GLU A 37 32.69 -28.70 -37.37
CA GLU A 37 32.25 -28.49 -35.98
C GLU A 37 33.45 -28.44 -35.02
N SER A 38 33.32 -27.60 -33.99
CA SER A 38 34.20 -27.67 -32.84
C SER A 38 34.08 -29.01 -32.12
N THR A 39 35.02 -29.29 -31.22
CA THR A 39 34.82 -30.31 -30.18
C THR A 39 33.55 -29.99 -29.40
N ALA A 40 32.77 -31.02 -29.08
CA ALA A 40 31.55 -30.88 -28.30
C ALA A 40 31.88 -30.49 -26.85
N LEU A 41 31.23 -29.44 -26.37
CA LEU A 41 31.23 -29.04 -24.97
C LEU A 41 29.96 -29.58 -24.32
N THR A 42 30.12 -30.53 -23.41
CA THR A 42 29.01 -31.04 -22.60
C THR A 42 28.96 -30.27 -21.28
N VAL A 43 27.82 -29.64 -21.00
CA VAL A 43 27.57 -28.93 -19.75
C VAL A 43 26.20 -29.34 -19.21
N LYS A 44 26.10 -29.45 -17.89
CA LYS A 44 24.83 -29.69 -17.22
C LYS A 44 24.36 -28.39 -16.59
N THR A 45 23.13 -27.98 -16.89
CA THR A 45 22.50 -26.86 -16.21
C THR A 45 22.35 -27.15 -14.72
N THR A 46 22.44 -26.12 -13.89
CA THR A 46 22.24 -26.25 -12.45
C THR A 46 20.80 -26.65 -12.12
N VAL A 47 20.58 -27.18 -10.92
CA VAL A 47 19.23 -27.35 -10.38
C VAL A 47 18.68 -25.95 -10.09
N GLU A 48 17.52 -25.61 -10.65
CA GLU A 48 16.70 -24.51 -10.13
C GLU A 48 16.00 -25.10 -8.90
N ILE A 49 16.44 -24.71 -7.70
CA ILE A 49 15.71 -25.07 -6.48
C ILE A 49 14.62 -24.03 -6.37
N PRO A 50 13.34 -24.38 -6.59
CA PRO A 50 12.26 -23.43 -6.39
C PRO A 50 12.31 -22.95 -4.94
N ASP A 51 12.16 -21.65 -4.75
CA ASP A 51 12.11 -21.10 -3.41
C ASP A 51 10.81 -21.54 -2.74
N THR A 52 10.94 -22.12 -1.55
CA THR A 52 9.82 -22.67 -0.77
C THR A 52 9.79 -22.14 0.65
N GLU A 53 10.76 -21.29 1.00
CA GLU A 53 10.80 -20.64 2.29
C GLU A 53 9.96 -19.38 2.20
N ALA A 54 9.06 -19.18 3.16
CA ALA A 54 8.21 -18.00 3.20
C ALA A 54 8.89 -16.88 3.99
N PRO A 55 8.58 -15.60 3.68
CA PRO A 55 9.06 -14.49 4.47
C PRO A 55 8.69 -14.61 5.94
N THR A 56 9.52 -14.01 6.79
CA THR A 56 9.20 -13.87 8.22
C THR A 56 7.92 -13.05 8.42
N GLN A 57 7.20 -13.34 9.51
CA GLN A 57 5.99 -12.62 9.89
C GLN A 57 6.26 -11.11 10.07
N PRO A 58 5.49 -10.21 9.43
CA PRO A 58 5.59 -8.78 9.68
C PRO A 58 5.26 -8.44 11.14
N LYS A 59 6.09 -7.59 11.77
CA LYS A 59 5.96 -7.22 13.19
C LYS A 59 5.72 -5.72 13.38
N GLY A 60 5.17 -5.37 14.54
CA GLY A 60 5.03 -3.97 14.96
C GLY A 60 4.06 -3.17 14.08
N LEU A 61 2.97 -3.77 13.62
CA LEU A 61 1.91 -3.07 12.90
C LEU A 61 1.27 -2.02 13.82
N HIS A 62 1.34 -0.74 13.43
CA HIS A 62 0.81 0.39 14.18
C HIS A 62 0.34 1.50 13.23
N SER A 63 -0.21 2.57 13.79
CA SER A 63 -0.61 3.76 13.03
C SER A 63 0.34 4.94 13.26
N MET A 64 0.69 5.63 12.18
CA MET A 64 1.43 6.91 12.21
C MET A 64 0.50 8.12 12.22
N GLY A 65 -0.77 7.93 11.92
CA GLY A 65 -1.76 8.99 11.87
C GLY A 65 -3.17 8.48 11.62
N THR A 66 -4.16 9.08 12.28
CA THR A 66 -5.57 8.72 12.12
C THR A 66 -6.41 9.98 11.98
N THR A 67 -7.29 10.00 10.99
CA THR A 67 -8.28 11.04 10.75
C THR A 67 -9.69 10.47 10.92
N ALA A 68 -10.72 11.25 10.58
CA ALA A 68 -12.08 10.75 10.54
C ALA A 68 -12.33 9.78 9.37
N SER A 69 -11.47 9.78 8.34
CA SER A 69 -11.69 8.99 7.12
C SER A 69 -10.44 8.29 6.59
N SER A 70 -9.36 8.26 7.37
CA SER A 70 -8.13 7.57 6.99
C SER A 70 -7.31 7.08 8.18
N VAL A 71 -6.53 6.03 7.95
CA VAL A 71 -5.52 5.48 8.85
C VAL A 71 -4.22 5.30 8.06
N ASP A 72 -3.13 5.87 8.56
CA ASP A 72 -1.77 5.65 8.04
C ASP A 72 -1.13 4.51 8.83
N LEU A 73 -0.86 3.38 8.17
CA LEU A 73 -0.33 2.14 8.75
C LEU A 73 1.16 2.02 8.48
N MET A 74 1.90 1.52 9.46
CA MET A 74 3.32 1.21 9.34
C MET A 74 3.67 -0.07 10.10
N TRP A 75 4.63 -0.84 9.59
CA TRP A 75 5.15 -2.06 10.21
C TRP A 75 6.66 -2.19 10.00
N SER A 76 7.27 -3.18 10.65
CA SER A 76 8.69 -3.51 10.46
C SER A 76 8.88 -4.41 9.23
N PRO A 77 10.00 -4.27 8.49
CA PRO A 77 10.28 -5.14 7.35
C PRO A 77 10.41 -6.60 7.79
N SER A 78 9.99 -7.49 6.90
CA SER A 78 10.23 -8.93 6.97
C SER A 78 11.53 -9.28 6.24
N ASP A 79 12.20 -10.32 6.73
CA ASP A 79 13.34 -10.98 6.09
C ASP A 79 12.90 -12.26 5.35
N ASP A 80 13.65 -12.62 4.31
CA ASP A 80 13.48 -13.80 3.46
C ASP A 80 14.85 -14.21 2.86
N ASN A 81 15.02 -15.48 2.47
CA ASN A 81 16.27 -16.02 1.91
C ASN A 81 16.63 -15.46 0.52
N ILE A 82 15.64 -15.12 -0.30
CA ILE A 82 15.84 -14.50 -1.63
C ILE A 82 15.38 -13.04 -1.61
N GLY A 83 14.26 -12.75 -0.97
CA GLY A 83 13.79 -11.38 -0.77
C GLY A 83 12.27 -11.27 -0.78
N VAL A 84 11.78 -10.32 0.02
CA VAL A 84 10.36 -9.96 0.06
C VAL A 84 10.01 -9.12 -1.17
N ASP A 85 8.99 -9.54 -1.92
CA ASP A 85 8.49 -8.83 -3.10
C ASP A 85 7.50 -7.72 -2.70
N HIS A 86 6.50 -8.06 -1.88
CA HIS A 86 5.49 -7.11 -1.42
C HIS A 86 4.83 -7.53 -0.10
N TYR A 87 3.98 -6.65 0.41
CA TYR A 87 3.12 -6.89 1.57
C TYR A 87 1.66 -6.83 1.17
N ASP A 88 0.88 -7.79 1.64
CA ASP A 88 -0.57 -7.84 1.51
C ASP A 88 -1.24 -7.27 2.75
N ILE A 89 -2.06 -6.24 2.56
CA ILE A 89 -2.78 -5.56 3.64
C ILE A 89 -4.22 -6.05 3.65
N TYR A 90 -4.67 -6.53 4.81
CA TYR A 90 -6.03 -6.99 5.02
C TYR A 90 -6.72 -6.12 6.06
N ARG A 91 -8.02 -5.88 5.85
CA ARG A 91 -8.90 -5.19 6.77
C ARG A 91 -10.15 -6.02 7.04
N GLU A 92 -10.59 -6.06 8.28
CA GLU A 92 -11.85 -6.71 8.64
C GLU A 92 -13.02 -5.97 7.98
N THR A 93 -13.82 -6.71 7.22
CA THR A 93 -15.05 -6.25 6.58
C THR A 93 -16.10 -7.35 6.75
N GLU A 94 -17.25 -7.03 7.34
CA GLU A 94 -18.33 -8.00 7.59
C GLU A 94 -17.86 -9.22 8.40
N GLY A 95 -16.97 -9.00 9.39
CA GLY A 95 -16.46 -10.05 10.28
C GLY A 95 -15.39 -10.96 9.66
N SER A 96 -14.89 -10.64 8.47
CA SER A 96 -13.85 -11.41 7.77
C SER A 96 -12.69 -10.51 7.36
N MET A 97 -11.45 -10.99 7.44
CA MET A 97 -10.29 -10.28 6.90
C MET A 97 -10.30 -10.36 5.37
N LYS A 98 -10.41 -9.21 4.68
CA LYS A 98 -10.36 -9.10 3.22
C LYS A 98 -9.12 -8.32 2.81
N LYS A 99 -8.39 -8.79 1.79
CA LYS A 99 -7.26 -8.06 1.21
C LYS A 99 -7.78 -6.77 0.60
N ILE A 100 -7.22 -5.63 1.01
CA ILE A 100 -7.61 -4.31 0.52
C ILE A 100 -6.56 -3.68 -0.40
N ALA A 101 -5.29 -4.09 -0.25
CA ALA A 101 -4.18 -3.53 -1.02
C ALA A 101 -2.93 -4.42 -0.98
N THR A 102 -1.98 -4.07 -1.83
CA THR A 102 -0.58 -4.49 -1.77
C THR A 102 0.32 -3.27 -1.59
N SER A 103 1.48 -3.44 -0.95
CA SER A 103 2.50 -2.39 -0.81
C SER A 103 3.91 -2.97 -0.99
N ASN A 104 4.74 -2.29 -1.78
CA ASN A 104 6.16 -2.64 -1.95
C ASN A 104 7.04 -1.96 -0.87
N THR A 105 6.41 -1.32 0.11
CA THR A 105 7.06 -0.65 1.24
C THR A 105 6.41 -1.11 2.55
N THR A 106 6.99 -0.74 3.68
CA THR A 106 6.47 -1.11 5.01
C THR A 106 5.41 -0.14 5.54
N SER A 107 4.64 0.48 4.63
CA SER A 107 3.58 1.44 4.97
C SER A 107 2.40 1.37 4.00
N TYR A 108 1.22 1.79 4.47
CA TYR A 108 0.02 1.90 3.66
C TYR A 108 -0.97 2.91 4.24
N MET A 109 -1.48 3.81 3.39
CA MET A 109 -2.52 4.77 3.78
C MET A 109 -3.90 4.29 3.34
N ASP A 110 -4.69 3.81 4.29
CA ASP A 110 -6.08 3.44 4.08
C ASP A 110 -6.98 4.69 4.11
N LYS A 111 -7.81 4.88 3.09
CA LYS A 111 -8.63 6.08 2.87
C LYS A 111 -10.10 5.73 2.69
N ASN A 112 -10.95 6.75 2.74
CA ASN A 112 -12.41 6.62 2.56
C ASN A 112 -13.06 5.74 3.65
N LEU A 113 -12.54 5.84 4.88
CA LEU A 113 -13.10 5.19 6.04
C LEU A 113 -14.30 5.98 6.59
N LEU A 114 -15.16 5.28 7.32
CA LEU A 114 -16.24 5.91 8.09
C LEU A 114 -15.67 6.46 9.39
N ALA A 115 -16.19 7.60 9.82
CA ALA A 115 -15.82 8.22 11.08
C ALA A 115 -16.31 7.43 12.29
N ASN A 116 -15.62 7.56 13.42
CA ASN A 116 -15.94 6.89 14.68
C ASN A 116 -16.22 5.39 14.51
N THR A 117 -15.45 4.72 13.64
CA THR A 117 -15.63 3.32 13.27
C THR A 117 -14.35 2.55 13.59
N THR A 118 -14.51 1.41 14.25
CA THR A 118 -13.39 0.51 14.59
C THR A 118 -13.05 -0.38 13.41
N TYR A 119 -11.78 -0.38 13.03
CA TYR A 119 -11.19 -1.23 11.99
C TYR A 119 -10.13 -2.13 12.60
N LYS A 120 -9.98 -3.32 12.03
CA LYS A 120 -8.90 -4.25 12.36
C LYS A 120 -8.09 -4.55 11.11
N TYR A 121 -6.78 -4.60 11.29
CA TYR A 121 -5.81 -4.79 10.22
C TYR A 121 -4.86 -5.94 10.53
N VAL A 122 -4.47 -6.67 9.49
CA VAL A 122 -3.33 -7.58 9.50
C VAL A 122 -2.54 -7.43 8.20
N VAL A 123 -1.25 -7.75 8.24
CA VAL A 123 -0.37 -7.70 7.09
C VAL A 123 0.34 -9.05 6.91
N LYS A 124 0.52 -9.47 5.65
CA LYS A 124 1.42 -10.59 5.28
C LYS A 124 2.54 -10.07 4.41
N ALA A 125 3.71 -10.71 4.47
CA ALA A 125 4.77 -10.55 3.48
C ALA A 125 4.68 -11.67 2.45
N VAL A 126 5.02 -11.37 1.20
CA VAL A 126 5.04 -12.29 0.07
C VAL A 126 6.39 -12.16 -0.63
N ASP A 127 7.06 -13.28 -0.90
CA ASP A 127 8.34 -13.30 -1.62
C ASP A 127 8.14 -13.27 -3.15
N VAL A 128 9.26 -13.31 -3.88
CA VAL A 128 9.27 -13.35 -5.35
C VAL A 128 8.75 -14.67 -5.95
N ALA A 129 8.74 -15.75 -5.16
CA ALA A 129 8.24 -17.06 -5.57
C ALA A 129 6.74 -17.26 -5.26
N GLY A 130 6.13 -16.32 -4.53
CA GLY A 130 4.73 -16.35 -4.10
C GLY A 130 4.48 -17.05 -2.76
N ASN A 131 5.51 -17.36 -1.97
CA ASN A 131 5.34 -17.88 -0.62
C ASN A 131 4.85 -16.76 0.31
N GLU A 132 3.82 -17.07 1.10
CA GLU A 132 3.20 -16.12 2.03
C GLU A 132 3.63 -16.36 3.47
N SER A 133 3.96 -15.28 4.18
CA SER A 133 4.21 -15.33 5.62
C SER A 133 2.95 -15.68 6.42
N VAL A 134 3.16 -16.04 7.69
CA VAL A 134 2.10 -15.93 8.71
C VAL A 134 1.63 -14.47 8.80
N GLN A 135 0.33 -14.26 9.05
CA GLN A 135 -0.22 -12.91 9.27
C GLN A 135 0.40 -12.25 10.49
N SER A 136 0.60 -10.93 10.46
CA SER A 136 0.95 -10.14 11.64
C SER A 136 -0.08 -10.30 12.76
N ASP A 137 0.27 -9.84 13.96
CA ASP A 137 -0.72 -9.61 15.01
C ASP A 137 -1.82 -8.65 14.53
N ILE A 138 -3.04 -8.82 15.05
CA ILE A 138 -4.19 -7.98 14.70
C ILE A 138 -3.99 -6.60 15.32
N PHE A 139 -3.94 -5.57 14.48
CA PHE A 139 -3.96 -4.17 14.90
C PHE A 139 -5.38 -3.61 14.86
N THR A 140 -5.89 -3.13 15.99
CA THR A 140 -7.24 -2.55 16.11
C THR A 140 -7.15 -1.04 16.32
N ILE A 141 -7.91 -0.27 15.55
CA ILE A 141 -7.94 1.20 15.66
C ILE A 141 -9.31 1.76 15.33
N THR A 142 -9.70 2.85 15.99
CA THR A 142 -10.95 3.57 15.73
C THR A 142 -10.64 4.91 15.06
N THR A 143 -11.29 5.18 13.92
CA THR A 143 -11.19 6.48 13.25
C THR A 143 -11.72 7.60 14.14
N LYS A 144 -11.21 8.82 13.96
CA LYS A 144 -11.69 9.98 14.71
C LYS A 144 -13.15 10.27 14.35
N THR A 145 -13.84 10.99 15.22
CA THR A 145 -15.16 11.54 14.88
C THR A 145 -14.99 12.57 13.76
N GLU A 146 -15.94 12.58 12.82
CA GLU A 146 -15.99 13.61 11.79
C GLU A 146 -16.21 14.95 12.48
N SER A 147 -15.28 15.88 12.26
CA SER A 147 -15.48 17.26 12.67
C SER A 147 -16.43 17.87 11.65
N ALA A 148 -17.66 18.19 12.06
CA ALA A 148 -18.58 18.91 11.21
C ALA A 148 -17.92 20.23 10.75
N SER A 149 -17.81 20.44 9.45
CA SER A 149 -17.40 21.73 8.92
C SER A 149 -18.55 22.71 9.11
N TYR A 150 -18.43 23.56 10.14
CA TYR A 150 -19.38 24.64 10.36
C TYR A 150 -19.00 25.82 9.47
N GLU A 151 -20.00 26.45 8.85
CA GLU A 151 -19.77 27.69 8.11
C GLU A 151 -19.17 28.76 9.03
N ALA A 152 -18.29 29.60 8.50
CA ALA A 152 -17.79 30.75 9.24
C ALA A 152 -18.96 31.67 9.62
N TRP A 153 -18.96 32.16 10.85
CA TRP A 153 -19.97 33.12 11.27
C TRP A 153 -19.87 34.42 10.47
N ASP A 154 -21.02 34.92 10.00
CA ASP A 154 -21.19 36.16 9.26
C ASP A 154 -22.14 37.07 10.05
N ALA A 155 -21.62 38.23 10.48
CA ALA A 155 -22.36 39.21 11.27
C ALA A 155 -23.63 39.75 10.59
N LYS A 156 -23.79 39.57 9.27
CA LYS A 156 -24.94 40.03 8.48
C LYS A 156 -25.91 38.91 8.09
N LYS A 157 -25.55 37.64 8.32
CA LYS A 157 -26.37 36.49 7.95
C LYS A 157 -27.52 36.28 8.93
N ALA A 158 -28.63 35.74 8.42
CA ALA A 158 -29.74 35.27 9.23
C ALA A 158 -29.43 33.87 9.77
N TYR A 159 -29.67 33.65 11.07
CA TYR A 159 -29.50 32.34 11.71
C TYR A 159 -30.81 31.88 12.33
N LYS A 160 -31.06 30.58 12.27
CA LYS A 160 -32.17 29.91 12.96
C LYS A 160 -31.66 29.30 14.26
N LYS A 161 -32.54 29.19 15.26
CA LYS A 161 -32.23 28.46 16.50
C LYS A 161 -31.70 27.05 16.16
N GLY A 162 -30.53 26.72 16.68
CA GLY A 162 -29.83 25.45 16.45
C GLY A 162 -28.77 25.48 15.35
N ASP A 163 -28.70 26.54 14.53
CA ASP A 163 -27.63 26.69 13.54
C ASP A 163 -26.27 26.73 14.24
N ARG A 164 -25.27 26.07 13.65
CA ARG A 164 -23.91 26.04 14.17
C ARG A 164 -22.91 26.66 13.21
N VAL A 165 -22.03 27.49 13.75
CA VAL A 165 -21.02 28.25 13.00
C VAL A 165 -19.65 28.13 13.66
N LEU A 166 -18.60 28.34 12.87
CA LEU A 166 -17.23 28.45 13.36
C LEU A 166 -16.83 29.92 13.50
N HIS A 167 -16.26 30.29 14.64
CA HIS A 167 -15.63 31.60 14.84
C HIS A 167 -14.43 31.45 15.76
N GLU A 168 -13.27 31.94 15.33
CA GLU A 168 -12.00 31.84 16.08
C GLU A 168 -11.66 30.40 16.53
N GLY A 169 -11.97 29.40 15.70
CA GLY A 169 -11.71 27.99 15.99
C GLY A 169 -12.66 27.36 17.03
N LYS A 170 -13.67 28.09 17.49
CA LYS A 170 -14.73 27.59 18.37
C LYS A 170 -16.04 27.45 17.61
N VAL A 171 -16.85 26.49 18.05
CA VAL A 171 -18.19 26.26 17.51
C VAL A 171 -19.20 26.99 18.37
N TYR A 172 -20.07 27.77 17.74
CA TYR A 172 -21.19 28.44 18.39
C TYR A 172 -22.50 27.89 17.83
N GLU A 173 -23.48 27.68 18.70
CA GLU A 173 -24.85 27.27 18.36
C GLU A 173 -25.82 28.42 18.66
N ALA A 174 -26.64 28.80 17.68
CA ALA A 174 -27.62 29.86 17.81
C ALA A 174 -28.72 29.43 18.79
N VAL A 175 -28.90 30.18 19.88
CA VAL A 175 -29.91 29.84 20.92
C VAL A 175 -31.31 30.32 20.55
N GLN A 176 -31.41 31.23 19.58
CA GLN A 176 -32.65 31.72 18.99
C GLN A 176 -32.43 32.14 17.54
N SER A 177 -33.54 32.27 16.80
CA SER A 177 -33.49 32.76 15.41
C SER A 177 -33.35 34.29 15.38
N TYR A 178 -32.45 34.82 14.56
CA TYR A 178 -32.21 36.26 14.44
C TYR A 178 -31.63 36.66 13.07
N GLN A 179 -31.70 37.95 12.74
CA GLN A 179 -31.10 38.54 11.53
C GLN A 179 -29.85 39.34 11.92
N GLY A 180 -28.68 38.95 11.41
CA GLY A 180 -27.45 39.72 11.59
C GLY A 180 -27.53 41.13 10.99
N ASN A 181 -27.02 42.13 11.71
CA ASN A 181 -26.97 43.53 11.28
C ASN A 181 -25.53 44.06 11.06
N GLY A 182 -24.51 43.20 11.20
CA GLY A 182 -23.11 43.55 11.05
C GLY A 182 -22.36 43.87 12.34
N ASP A 183 -22.98 43.75 13.53
CA ASP A 183 -22.27 43.91 14.80
C ASP A 183 -21.32 42.72 15.05
N PRO A 184 -19.99 42.94 15.11
CA PRO A 184 -19.01 41.86 15.26
C PRO A 184 -19.05 41.19 16.64
N ASN A 185 -19.68 41.81 17.65
CA ASN A 185 -19.72 41.27 19.01
C ASN A 185 -20.88 40.32 19.26
N TRP A 186 -21.83 40.21 18.33
CA TRP A 186 -23.03 39.40 18.53
C TRP A 186 -22.75 37.92 18.71
N ILE A 187 -21.68 37.39 18.14
CA ILE A 187 -21.25 36.00 18.38
C ILE A 187 -20.94 35.71 19.86
N TYR A 188 -20.59 36.74 20.65
CA TYR A 188 -20.33 36.62 22.09
C TYR A 188 -21.57 36.89 22.95
N ALA A 189 -22.69 37.33 22.35
CA ALA A 189 -23.91 37.58 23.08
C ALA A 189 -24.56 36.25 23.48
N LEU A 190 -24.57 35.93 24.78
CA LEU A 190 -25.14 34.70 25.33
C LEU A 190 -26.66 34.55 25.07
N SER A 191 -27.33 35.66 24.78
CA SER A 191 -28.73 35.67 24.34
C SER A 191 -28.93 35.22 22.90
N LEU A 192 -27.86 35.16 22.09
CA LEU A 192 -27.89 34.77 20.67
C LEU A 192 -27.11 33.47 20.41
N TRP A 193 -26.02 33.24 21.14
CA TRP A 193 -25.12 32.11 20.91
C TRP A 193 -24.68 31.44 22.20
N LYS A 194 -24.42 30.13 22.12
CA LYS A 194 -23.70 29.36 23.13
C LYS A 194 -22.53 28.63 22.48
N THR A 195 -21.40 28.51 23.18
CA THR A 195 -20.26 27.70 22.73
C THR A 195 -20.59 26.22 22.91
N VAL A 196 -20.18 25.38 21.95
CA VAL A 196 -20.36 23.90 21.94
C VAL A 196 -19.03 23.21 22.25
#